data_AF-A0AAD0KPT2-F1
#
_entry.id   AF-A0AAD0KPT2-F1
#
_cell.length_a   1.000
_cell.length_b   1.000
_cell.length_c   1.000
_cell.angle_alpha   90.00
_cell.angle_beta   90.00
_cell.angle_gamma   90.00
#
_symmetry.space_group_name_H-M   'P 1'
#
loop_
_entity.id
_entity.type
_entity.pdbx_description
1 polymer ?
#
loop_
_entity_poly.entity_id
_entity_poly.type
_entity_poly.pdbx_seq_one_letter_code
_entity_poly.pdbx_strand_id
1 'polypeptide(L)'
;MSDQEREIRVNLLDGSEVIMNTGDRVLLQASSPGAIPLSVVPETIIDDVLAALEESQQQKVTLKEELEDKINESNEFYKWWQEEVSQRNIYKHELAEAQQTIARKQLYIEKLELSRESAQKAADGISKEKGLELFEARQTIARQREVLEFYANQEHWELPSFGRGQSKVTSDRGSKARELLEEGSDKA
;
A
#
# COMPACT_ATOMS: atom_id res chain seq x y z
N MET A 1 5.07 16.07 -72.72
CA MET A 1 6.30 16.04 -73.53
C MET A 1 6.64 14.57 -73.69
N SER A 2 6.64 14.01 -74.91
CA SER A 2 7.00 12.61 -75.10
C SER A 2 8.51 12.49 -74.94
N ASP A 3 8.97 11.67 -74.01
CA ASP A 3 10.38 11.33 -73.93
C ASP A 3 10.78 10.68 -75.26
N GLN A 4 11.67 11.35 -75.98
CA GLN A 4 12.20 10.85 -77.23
C GLN A 4 12.99 9.58 -76.90
N GLU A 5 12.46 8.45 -77.35
CA GLU A 5 13.13 7.16 -77.38
C GLU A 5 14.55 7.31 -77.96
N ARG A 6 15.58 7.09 -77.12
CA ARG A 6 16.99 7.17 -77.51
C ARG A 6 17.55 5.77 -77.69
N GLU A 7 18.18 5.55 -78.84
CA GLU A 7 18.95 4.35 -79.13
C GLU A 7 20.29 4.39 -78.37
N ILE A 8 20.56 3.37 -77.57
CA ILE A 8 21.82 3.18 -76.84
C ILE A 8 22.49 1.93 -77.41
N ARG A 9 23.76 2.07 -77.81
CA ARG A 9 24.59 0.97 -78.32
C ARG A 9 25.68 0.65 -77.32
N VAL A 10 25.77 -0.62 -76.91
CA VAL A 10 26.76 -1.09 -75.92
C VAL A 10 27.49 -2.31 -76.47
N ASN A 11 28.82 -2.25 -76.47
CA ASN A 11 29.66 -3.40 -76.81
C ASN A 11 29.84 -4.28 -75.57
N LEU A 12 29.54 -5.57 -75.68
CA LEU A 12 29.73 -6.56 -74.62
C LEU A 12 31.16 -7.15 -74.65
N LEU A 13 31.53 -7.80 -73.54
CA LEU A 13 32.87 -8.39 -73.36
C LEU A 13 33.18 -9.54 -74.34
N ASP A 14 32.16 -10.12 -74.96
CA ASP A 14 32.27 -11.18 -75.98
C ASP A 14 32.42 -10.64 -77.41
N GLY A 15 32.45 -9.31 -77.59
CA GLY A 15 32.55 -8.65 -78.89
C GLY A 15 31.21 -8.48 -79.63
N SER A 16 30.08 -8.86 -79.01
CA SER A 16 28.75 -8.57 -79.55
C SER A 16 28.30 -7.13 -79.22
N GLU A 17 27.50 -6.54 -80.12
CA GLU A 17 26.92 -5.21 -79.92
C GLU A 17 25.43 -5.34 -79.59
N VAL A 18 25.03 -4.75 -78.46
CA VAL A 18 23.63 -4.69 -78.03
C VAL A 18 23.09 -3.30 -78.32
N ILE A 19 21.99 -3.25 -79.07
CA ILE A 19 21.25 -2.02 -79.38
C ILE A 19 19.94 -2.05 -78.59
N MET A 20 19.78 -1.11 -77.66
CA MET A 20 18.60 -0.96 -76.82
C MET A 20 17.98 0.41 -76.99
N ASN A 21 16.65 0.51 -76.86
CA ASN A 21 15.94 1.77 -76.78
C ASN A 21 15.58 2.05 -75.31
N THR A 22 15.55 3.32 -74.89
CA THR A 22 15.19 3.75 -73.53
C THR A 22 13.80 3.32 -73.03
N GLY A 23 12.99 2.67 -73.88
CA GLY A 23 11.71 2.04 -73.54
C GLY A 23 11.77 0.54 -73.20
N ASP A 24 12.91 0.03 -72.72
CA ASP A 24 13.10 -1.33 -72.16
C ASP A 24 12.98 -2.53 -73.11
N ARG A 25 13.19 -2.36 -74.43
CA ARG A 25 13.27 -3.50 -75.37
C ARG A 25 14.61 -3.53 -76.08
N VAL A 26 15.34 -4.63 -75.91
CA VAL A 26 16.50 -4.96 -76.76
C VAL A 26 15.98 -5.13 -78.17
N LEU A 27 16.45 -4.30 -79.10
CA LEU A 27 15.96 -4.30 -80.47
C LEU A 27 16.73 -5.33 -81.32
N LEU A 28 18.05 -5.40 -81.15
CA LEU A 28 18.96 -6.30 -81.88
C LEU A 28 20.22 -6.57 -81.05
N GLN A 29 20.67 -7.83 -81.00
CA GLN A 29 22.05 -8.19 -80.62
C GLN A 29 22.76 -8.66 -81.90
N ALA A 30 23.74 -7.89 -82.36
CA ALA A 30 24.54 -8.24 -83.53
C ALA A 30 25.83 -8.93 -83.08
N SER A 31 26.01 -10.20 -83.46
CA SER A 31 27.28 -10.91 -83.31
C SER A 31 28.25 -10.41 -84.39
N SER A 32 29.48 -10.10 -84.02
CA SER A 32 30.54 -9.81 -85.00
C SER A 32 30.82 -11.05 -85.87
N PRO A 33 31.34 -10.89 -87.11
CA PRO A 33 31.62 -12.04 -87.99
C PRO A 33 32.60 -13.00 -87.33
N GLY A 34 32.14 -14.20 -86.96
CA GLY A 34 32.92 -15.23 -86.23
C GLY A 34 32.52 -15.44 -84.77
N ALA A 35 31.62 -14.62 -84.20
CA ALA A 35 31.04 -14.88 -82.89
C ALA A 35 30.01 -16.01 -82.97
N ILE A 36 29.96 -16.85 -81.93
CA ILE A 36 28.99 -17.94 -81.81
C ILE A 36 27.60 -17.29 -81.76
N PRO A 37 26.66 -17.64 -82.67
CA PRO A 37 25.30 -17.13 -82.56
C PRO A 37 24.74 -17.59 -81.22
N LEU A 38 24.47 -16.63 -80.33
CA LEU A 38 23.61 -16.86 -79.17
C LEU A 38 22.21 -17.12 -79.73
N SER A 39 21.94 -18.40 -80.01
CA SER A 39 20.60 -18.94 -80.21
C SER A 39 19.86 -18.79 -78.89
N VAL A 40 19.42 -17.58 -78.62
CA VAL A 40 18.46 -17.32 -77.56
C VAL A 40 17.15 -17.85 -78.08
N VAL A 41 16.71 -19.00 -77.58
CA VAL A 41 15.38 -19.54 -77.89
C VAL A 41 14.39 -18.60 -77.21
N PRO A 42 13.66 -17.73 -77.94
CA PRO A 42 12.84 -16.70 -77.33
C PRO A 42 11.71 -17.31 -76.48
N GLU A 43 11.34 -18.55 -76.81
CA GLU A 43 10.33 -19.35 -76.12
C GLU A 43 10.76 -19.70 -74.68
N THR A 44 12.06 -19.91 -74.41
CA THR A 44 12.52 -20.27 -73.05
C THR A 44 12.67 -19.07 -72.11
N ILE A 45 12.93 -17.86 -72.64
CA ILE A 45 12.98 -16.64 -71.80
C ILE A 45 11.61 -16.35 -71.21
N ILE A 46 10.55 -16.52 -72.00
CA ILE A 46 9.19 -16.26 -71.53
C ILE A 46 8.84 -17.22 -70.39
N ASP A 47 9.21 -18.49 -70.50
CA ASP A 47 9.01 -19.48 -69.45
C ASP A 47 9.77 -19.13 -68.16
N ASP A 48 11.04 -18.72 -68.27
CA ASP A 48 11.86 -18.31 -67.12
C ASP A 48 11.30 -17.06 -66.42
N VAL A 49 10.82 -16.07 -67.20
CA VAL A 49 10.21 -14.84 -66.67
C VAL A 49 8.87 -15.16 -65.97
N LEU A 50 8.07 -16.05 -66.54
CA LEU A 50 6.82 -16.50 -65.93
C LEU A 50 7.09 -17.26 -64.62
N ALA A 51 8.09 -18.14 -64.60
CA ALA A 51 8.49 -18.87 -63.40
C ALA A 51 8.96 -17.91 -62.28
N ALA A 52 9.81 -16.92 -62.61
CA ALA A 52 10.26 -15.91 -61.65
C ALA A 52 9.10 -15.02 -61.15
N LEU A 53 8.13 -14.71 -62.00
CA LEU A 53 6.94 -13.96 -61.61
C LEU A 53 6.07 -14.75 -60.63
N GLU A 54 5.84 -16.04 -60.90
CA GLU A 54 5.10 -16.96 -60.03
C GLU A 54 5.80 -17.11 -58.67
N GLU A 55 7.13 -17.30 -58.67
CA GLU A 55 7.92 -17.36 -57.43
C GLU A 55 7.80 -16.07 -56.62
N SER A 56 7.91 -14.91 -57.27
CA SER A 56 7.75 -13.59 -56.62
C SER A 56 6.32 -13.39 -56.07
N GLN A 57 5.29 -13.87 -56.78
CA GLN A 57 3.91 -13.84 -56.28
C GLN A 57 3.74 -14.73 -55.05
N GLN A 58 4.31 -15.94 -55.08
CA GLN A 58 4.28 -16.86 -53.95
C GLN A 58 5.01 -16.28 -52.73
N GLN A 59 6.19 -15.68 -52.92
CA GLN A 59 6.93 -15.00 -51.87
C GLN A 59 6.11 -13.86 -51.24
N LYS A 60 5.41 -13.05 -52.04
CA LYS A 60 4.52 -12.01 -51.50
C LYS A 60 3.40 -12.55 -50.64
N VAL A 61 2.82 -13.69 -51.02
CA VAL A 61 1.79 -14.36 -50.21
C VAL A 61 2.37 -14.80 -48.87
N THR A 62 3.52 -15.49 -48.89
CA THR A 62 4.17 -15.94 -47.65
C THR A 62 4.56 -14.79 -46.72
N LEU A 63 5.12 -13.70 -47.26
CA LEU A 63 5.47 -12.51 -46.47
C LEU A 63 4.24 -11.83 -45.87
N LYS A 64 3.10 -11.86 -46.57
CA LYS A 64 1.85 -11.29 -46.07
C LYS A 64 1.31 -12.12 -44.91
N GLU A 65 1.33 -13.44 -45.02
CA GLU A 65 0.94 -14.36 -43.94
C GLU A 65 1.83 -14.17 -42.70
N GLU A 66 3.15 -14.15 -42.89
CA GLU A 66 4.10 -13.88 -41.79
C GLU A 66 3.87 -12.52 -41.12
N LEU A 67 3.52 -11.50 -41.90
CA LEU A 67 3.22 -10.17 -41.37
C LEU A 67 1.92 -10.17 -40.57
N GLU A 68 0.88 -10.86 -41.05
CA GLU A 68 -0.39 -11.01 -40.35
C GLU A 68 -0.20 -11.75 -39.01
N ASP A 69 0.60 -12.82 -39.00
CA ASP A 69 0.94 -13.55 -37.77
C ASP A 69 1.68 -12.66 -36.77
N LYS A 70 2.71 -11.92 -37.21
CA LYS A 70 3.44 -10.98 -36.34
C LYS A 70 2.55 -9.85 -35.80
N ILE A 71 1.61 -9.36 -36.61
CA ILE A 71 0.64 -8.36 -36.15
C ILE A 71 -0.28 -8.97 -35.09
N ASN A 72 -0.75 -10.20 -35.27
CA ASN A 72 -1.58 -10.89 -34.29
C ASN A 72 -0.83 -11.12 -32.98
N GLU A 73 0.41 -11.63 -33.03
CA GLU A 73 1.27 -11.80 -31.85
C GLU A 73 1.49 -10.48 -31.10
N SER A 74 1.79 -9.41 -31.83
CA SER A 74 1.97 -8.08 -31.27
C SER A 74 0.69 -7.57 -30.59
N ASN A 75 -0.47 -7.75 -31.23
CA ASN A 75 -1.76 -7.36 -30.68
C ASN A 75 -2.11 -8.12 -29.40
N GLU A 76 -1.86 -9.42 -29.35
CA GLU A 76 -2.08 -10.23 -28.14
C GLU A 76 -1.14 -9.80 -27.02
N PHE A 77 0.13 -9.50 -27.33
CA PHE A 77 1.07 -8.93 -26.37
C PHE A 77 0.57 -7.58 -25.81
N TYR A 78 0.09 -6.68 -26.67
CA TYR A 78 -0.44 -5.38 -26.24
C TYR A 78 -1.67 -5.52 -25.34
N LYS A 79 -2.60 -6.44 -25.66
CA LYS A 79 -3.76 -6.73 -24.80
C LYS A 79 -3.32 -7.22 -23.42
N TRP A 80 -2.40 -8.19 -23.38
CA TRP A 80 -1.87 -8.71 -22.13
C TRP A 80 -1.19 -7.61 -21.30
N TRP A 81 -0.35 -6.78 -21.93
CA TRP A 81 0.33 -5.68 -21.26
C TRP A 81 -0.64 -4.63 -20.71
N GLN A 82 -1.71 -4.31 -21.45
CA GLN A 82 -2.76 -3.41 -20.98
C GLN A 82 -3.50 -3.96 -19.75
N GLU A 83 -3.81 -5.26 -19.75
CA GLU A 83 -4.42 -5.91 -18.60
C GLU A 83 -3.48 -5.85 -17.39
N GLU A 84 -2.20 -6.17 -17.55
CA GLU A 84 -1.21 -6.13 -16.47
C GLU A 84 -1.06 -4.72 -15.88
N VAL A 85 -1.01 -3.69 -16.73
CA VAL A 85 -0.98 -2.29 -16.29
C VAL A 85 -2.26 -1.92 -15.53
N SER A 86 -3.42 -2.39 -15.98
CA SER A 86 -4.70 -2.14 -15.33
C SER A 86 -4.76 -2.79 -13.94
N GLN A 87 -4.35 -4.05 -13.82
CA GLN A 87 -4.24 -4.76 -12.55
C GLN A 87 -3.27 -4.04 -11.59
N ARG A 88 -2.11 -3.61 -12.09
CA ARG A 88 -1.14 -2.86 -11.29
C ARG A 88 -1.72 -1.55 -10.75
N ASN A 89 -2.55 -0.87 -11.53
CA ASN A 89 -3.20 0.37 -11.09
C ASN A 89 -4.26 0.11 -10.02
N ILE A 90 -5.02 -0.98 -10.13
CA ILE A 90 -5.97 -1.42 -9.09
C ILE A 90 -5.20 -1.67 -7.78
N TYR A 91 -4.15 -2.48 -7.80
CA TYR A 91 -3.36 -2.76 -6.59
C TYR A 91 -2.74 -1.52 -5.96
N LYS A 92 -2.27 -0.56 -6.78
CA LYS A 92 -1.77 0.72 -6.27
C LYS A 92 -2.86 1.51 -5.54
N HIS A 93 -4.08 1.49 -6.07
CA HIS A 93 -5.21 2.16 -5.46
C HIS A 93 -5.60 1.51 -4.12
N GLU A 94 -5.77 0.19 -4.11
CA GLU A 94 -6.06 -0.58 -2.89
C GLU A 94 -4.99 -0.39 -1.81
N LEU A 95 -3.72 -0.36 -2.21
CA LEU A 95 -2.61 -0.10 -1.28
C LEU A 95 -2.71 1.29 -0.66
N ALA A 96 -3.05 2.31 -1.45
CA ALA A 96 -3.23 3.66 -0.94
C ALA A 96 -4.40 3.76 0.05
N GLU A 97 -5.52 3.09 -0.24
CA GLU A 97 -6.67 3.03 0.68
C GLU A 97 -6.33 2.29 1.98
N ALA A 98 -5.60 1.18 1.88
CA ALA A 98 -5.12 0.43 3.04
C ALA A 98 -4.18 1.30 3.91
N GLN A 99 -3.25 2.04 3.30
CA GLN A 99 -2.36 2.96 4.01
C GLN A 99 -3.14 4.07 4.72
N GLN A 100 -4.13 4.68 4.07
CA GLN A 100 -4.99 5.67 4.71
C GLN A 100 -5.77 5.08 5.89
N THR A 101 -6.29 3.86 5.73
CA THR A 101 -7.00 3.16 6.80
C THR A 101 -6.10 2.88 8.00
N ILE A 102 -4.85 2.45 7.75
CA ILE A 102 -3.84 2.24 8.79
C ILE A 102 -3.57 3.56 9.52
N ALA A 103 -3.34 4.67 8.80
CA ALA A 103 -3.09 5.97 9.41
C ALA A 103 -4.25 6.42 10.32
N ARG A 104 -5.50 6.24 9.87
CA ARG A 104 -6.69 6.56 10.69
C ARG A 104 -6.76 5.72 11.96
N LYS A 105 -6.45 4.42 11.86
CA LYS A 105 -6.44 3.50 13.01
C LYS A 105 -5.33 3.85 14.00
N GLN A 106 -4.15 4.23 13.51
CA GLN A 106 -3.03 4.68 14.35
C GLN A 106 -3.42 5.92 15.17
N LEU A 107 -4.02 6.94 14.53
CA LEU A 107 -4.52 8.12 15.23
C LEU A 107 -5.60 7.79 16.27
N TYR A 108 -6.44 6.80 16.01
CA TYR A 108 -7.46 6.36 16.97
C TYR A 108 -6.84 5.66 18.18
N ILE A 109 -5.85 4.79 17.95
CA ILE A 109 -5.11 4.11 19.03
C ILE A 109 -4.40 5.15 19.92
N GLU A 110 -3.70 6.12 19.31
CA GLU A 110 -3.02 7.18 20.06
C GLU A 110 -3.98 7.97 20.96
N LYS A 111 -5.18 8.30 20.46
CA LYS A 111 -6.22 8.95 21.29
C LYS A 111 -6.68 8.07 22.45
N LEU A 112 -6.84 6.77 22.23
CA LEU A 112 -7.22 5.83 23.28
C LEU A 112 -6.10 5.67 24.33
N GLU A 113 -4.84 5.66 23.91
CA GLU A 113 -3.69 5.60 24.82
C GLU A 113 -3.62 6.83 25.72
N LEU A 114 -3.79 8.03 25.16
CA LEU A 114 -3.86 9.28 25.93
C LEU A 114 -5.03 9.29 26.93
N SER A 115 -6.20 8.82 26.50
CA SER A 115 -7.37 8.71 27.37
C SER A 115 -7.14 7.73 28.50
N ARG A 116 -6.55 6.55 28.20
CA ARG A 116 -6.19 5.54 29.19
C ARG A 116 -5.18 6.08 30.20
N GLU A 117 -4.15 6.77 29.74
CA GLU A 117 -3.13 7.35 30.64
C GLU A 117 -3.75 8.41 31.57
N SER A 118 -4.63 9.26 31.04
CA SER A 118 -5.34 10.27 31.83
C SER A 118 -6.27 9.63 32.87
N ALA A 119 -7.02 8.60 32.48
CA ALA A 119 -7.88 7.85 33.38
C ALA A 119 -7.08 7.13 34.47
N GLN A 120 -5.94 6.54 34.12
CA GLN A 120 -5.05 5.89 35.09
C GLN A 120 -4.50 6.91 36.10
N LYS A 121 -4.02 8.07 35.64
CA LYS A 121 -3.55 9.15 36.53
C LYS A 121 -4.63 9.62 37.49
N ALA A 122 -5.87 9.76 37.00
CA ALA A 122 -7.00 10.13 37.85
C ALA A 122 -7.31 9.06 38.90
N ALA A 123 -7.32 7.79 38.51
CA ALA A 123 -7.54 6.67 39.42
C ALA A 123 -6.45 6.58 40.50
N ASP A 124 -5.17 6.73 40.11
CA ASP A 124 -4.04 6.73 41.03
C ASP A 124 -4.11 7.91 42.01
N GLY A 125 -4.54 9.09 41.53
CA GLY A 125 -4.77 10.27 42.37
C GLY A 125 -5.84 10.02 43.43
N ILE A 126 -7.01 9.51 43.03
CA ILE A 126 -8.11 9.17 43.94
C ILE A 126 -7.68 8.12 44.96
N SER A 127 -6.94 7.09 44.53
CA SER A 127 -6.46 6.04 45.43
C SER A 127 -5.50 6.59 46.48
N LYS A 128 -4.64 7.55 46.11
CA LYS A 128 -3.71 8.21 47.04
C LYS A 128 -4.44 9.10 48.03
N GLU A 129 -5.37 9.91 47.55
CA GLU A 129 -6.17 10.82 48.38
C GLU A 129 -7.00 10.06 49.41
N LYS A 130 -7.77 9.05 48.98
CA LYS A 130 -8.54 8.19 49.90
C LYS A 130 -7.65 7.43 50.88
N GLY A 131 -6.45 7.02 50.44
CA GLY A 131 -5.46 6.40 51.32
C GLY A 131 -5.00 7.34 52.43
N LEU A 132 -4.79 8.62 52.10
CA LEU A 132 -4.43 9.67 53.05
C LEU A 132 -5.57 9.96 54.03
N GLU A 133 -6.80 10.14 53.53
CA GLU A 133 -7.98 10.37 54.37
C GLU A 133 -8.21 9.21 55.36
N LEU A 134 -8.06 7.96 54.90
CA LEU A 134 -8.17 6.78 55.77
C LEU A 134 -7.06 6.75 56.82
N PHE A 135 -5.84 7.17 56.47
CA PHE A 135 -4.73 7.26 57.41
C PHE A 135 -4.98 8.32 58.49
N GLU A 136 -5.41 9.52 58.10
CA GLU A 136 -5.75 10.61 59.02
C GLU A 136 -6.94 10.26 59.93
N ALA A 137 -7.97 9.61 59.37
CA ALA A 137 -9.11 9.10 60.14
C ALA A 137 -8.66 8.07 61.18
N ARG A 138 -7.80 7.12 60.80
CA ARG A 138 -7.22 6.13 61.73
C ARG A 138 -6.43 6.78 62.85
N GLN A 139 -5.59 7.77 62.54
CA GLN A 139 -4.82 8.50 63.55
C GLN A 139 -5.74 9.26 64.51
N THR A 140 -6.82 9.87 64.00
CA THR A 140 -7.81 10.57 64.82
C THR A 140 -8.55 9.61 65.74
N ILE A 141 -8.97 8.44 65.23
CA ILE A 141 -9.61 7.38 66.04
C ILE A 141 -8.65 6.89 67.13
N ALA A 142 -7.37 6.65 66.79
CA ALA A 142 -6.37 6.24 67.77
C ALA A 142 -6.22 7.27 68.90
N ARG A 143 -6.10 8.57 68.55
CA ARG A 143 -6.04 9.65 69.54
C ARG A 143 -7.31 9.75 70.39
N GLN A 144 -8.49 9.57 69.78
CA GLN A 144 -9.76 9.55 70.52
C GLN A 144 -9.82 8.37 71.50
N ARG A 145 -9.33 7.19 71.10
CA ARG A 145 -9.21 6.02 71.98
C ARG A 145 -8.28 6.29 73.15
N GLU A 146 -7.10 6.87 72.92
CA GLU A 146 -6.17 7.27 74.01
C GLU A 146 -6.84 8.21 75.02
N VAL A 147 -7.60 9.20 74.53
CA VAL A 147 -8.36 10.12 75.40
C VAL A 147 -9.44 9.39 76.19
N LEU A 148 -10.17 8.47 75.56
CA LEU A 148 -11.19 7.66 76.25
C LEU A 148 -10.56 6.74 77.28
N GLU A 149 -9.43 6.09 76.98
CA GLU A 149 -8.67 5.26 77.93
C GLU A 149 -8.20 6.08 79.13
N PHE A 150 -7.73 7.32 78.91
CA PHE A 150 -7.39 8.23 80.00
C PHE A 150 -8.59 8.51 80.92
N TYR A 151 -9.76 8.81 80.36
CA TYR A 151 -10.97 9.04 81.16
C TYR A 151 -11.53 7.76 81.81
N ALA A 152 -11.43 6.62 81.14
CA ALA A 152 -11.85 5.31 81.64
C ALA A 152 -11.05 4.87 82.87
N ASN A 153 -9.75 5.20 82.88
CA ASN A 153 -8.83 4.86 83.97
C ASN A 153 -8.86 5.87 85.14
N GLN A 154 -9.70 6.91 85.07
CA GLN A 154 -9.90 7.85 86.17
C GLN A 154 -11.19 7.49 86.92
N GLU A 155 -11.04 6.85 88.08
CA GLU A 155 -12.18 6.32 88.84
C GLU A 155 -13.17 7.40 89.29
N HIS A 156 -12.76 8.64 89.59
CA HIS A 156 -13.65 9.73 90.01
C HIS A 156 -13.20 11.12 89.51
N TRP A 157 -14.10 11.84 88.82
CA TRP A 157 -14.02 13.29 88.63
C TRP A 157 -15.14 13.96 89.40
N GLU A 158 -14.79 14.76 90.41
CA GLU A 158 -15.73 15.73 90.97
C GLU A 158 -15.64 17.02 90.13
N LEU A 159 -16.70 17.34 89.40
CA LEU A 159 -16.86 18.69 88.84
C LEU A 159 -16.94 19.68 90.02
N PRO A 160 -16.19 20.79 90.01
CA PRO A 160 -16.41 21.86 90.98
C PRO A 160 -17.87 22.29 90.89
N SER A 161 -18.65 22.03 91.93
CA SER A 161 -20.05 22.39 91.98
C SER A 161 -20.17 23.91 92.03
N PHE A 162 -20.37 24.55 90.87
CA PHE A 162 -20.74 25.96 90.83
C PHE A 162 -22.22 26.11 91.18
N GLY A 163 -22.49 26.38 92.46
CA GLY A 163 -23.70 27.09 92.90
C GLY A 163 -24.93 26.24 93.24
N ARG A 164 -25.20 26.14 94.55
CA ARG A 164 -26.49 25.91 95.24
C ARG A 164 -27.61 25.27 94.42
N GLY A 165 -27.61 23.94 94.42
CA GLY A 165 -28.76 23.08 94.14
C GLY A 165 -28.28 21.64 94.18
N GLN A 166 -28.73 20.86 95.16
CA GLN A 166 -28.36 19.44 95.27
C GLN A 166 -28.92 18.66 94.07
N SER A 167 -28.15 18.60 92.99
CA SER A 167 -28.28 17.55 91.98
C SER A 167 -26.90 16.94 91.84
N LYS A 168 -26.72 15.80 92.51
CA LYS A 168 -25.49 15.00 92.46
C LYS A 168 -25.50 14.26 91.11
N VAL A 169 -25.24 15.00 90.03
CA VAL A 169 -25.03 14.39 88.71
C VAL A 169 -23.61 13.84 88.71
N THR A 170 -23.40 12.69 89.34
CA THR A 170 -22.22 11.86 89.08
C THR A 170 -22.40 11.28 87.68
N SER A 171 -22.17 12.09 86.66
CA SER A 171 -21.93 11.57 85.32
C SER A 171 -20.59 10.84 85.40
N ASP A 172 -20.64 9.53 85.62
CA ASP A 172 -19.47 8.66 85.60
C ASP A 172 -18.96 8.57 84.16
N ARG A 173 -18.22 9.60 83.77
CA ARG A 173 -17.61 9.71 82.45
C ARG A 173 -16.63 8.55 82.19
N GLY A 174 -16.07 7.95 83.24
CA GLY A 174 -15.20 6.78 83.13
C GLY A 174 -15.96 5.51 82.73
N SER A 175 -17.12 5.25 83.33
CA SER A 175 -17.99 4.14 82.90
C SER A 175 -18.53 4.33 81.47
N LYS A 176 -18.92 5.56 81.10
CA LYS A 176 -19.33 5.85 79.71
C LYS A 176 -18.17 5.73 78.71
N ALA A 177 -16.95 6.07 79.10
CA ALA A 177 -15.77 5.88 78.26
C ALA A 177 -15.43 4.40 78.05
N ARG A 178 -15.59 3.55 79.08
CA ARG A 178 -15.42 2.09 78.98
C ARG A 178 -16.43 1.46 78.02
N GLU A 179 -17.71 1.82 78.14
CA GLU A 179 -18.78 1.35 77.25
C GLU A 179 -18.48 1.69 75.77
N LEU A 180 -18.05 2.92 75.49
CA LEU A 180 -17.71 3.34 74.12
C LEU A 180 -16.45 2.67 73.55
N LEU A 181 -15.48 2.30 74.39
CA LEU A 181 -14.30 1.53 73.98
C LEU A 181 -14.66 0.07 73.65
N GLU A 182 -15.54 -0.53 74.44
CA GLU A 182 -16.02 -1.91 74.25
C GLU A 182 -16.86 -2.04 72.96
N GLU A 183 -17.82 -1.13 72.75
CA GLU A 183 -18.60 -1.09 71.49
C GLU A 183 -17.74 -0.85 70.24
N GLY A 184 -16.64 -0.10 70.39
CA GLY A 184 -15.68 0.18 69.32
C GLY A 184 -14.70 -0.97 69.05
N SER A 185 -14.57 -1.93 69.98
CA SER A 185 -13.75 -3.13 69.84
C SER A 185 -14.50 -4.27 69.14
N ASP A 186 -15.81 -4.39 69.38
CA ASP A 186 -16.65 -5.44 68.79
C ASP A 186 -16.99 -5.21 67.30
N LYS A 187 -16.76 -3.99 66.80
CA LYS A 187 -17.08 -3.57 65.42
C LYS A 187 -15.84 -3.35 64.53
N ALA A 188 -14.63 -3.60 65.06
CA ALA A 188 -13.35 -3.44 64.35
C ALA A 188 -12.84 -4.77 63.82
#